data_AF-A0ABD2FX52-F1
#
_entry.id   AF-A0ABD2FX52-F1
#
_cell.length_a   1.000
_cell.length_b   1.000
_cell.length_c   1.000
_cell.angle_alpha   90.00
_cell.angle_beta   90.00
_cell.angle_gamma   90.00
#
_symmetry.space_group_name_H-M   'P 1'
#
loop_
_entity.id
_entity.type
_entity.pdbx_description
1 polymer ?
#
loop_
_entity_poly.entity_id
_entity_poly.type
_entity_poly.pdbx_seq_one_letter_code
_entity_poly.pdbx_strand_id
1 'polypeptide(L)'
;MNYAIQCIVLLACIITCTSLHILNCRCIKTSSSVNISLIANIKDLPPRPYCNKREVIVYLKDKRSVCLDPEGAFTQAVLRTIKRQKAKLAVKKTTAPPAQKDPPTSPNTTTASASVAPTWS
;
A
#
# COMPACT_ATOMS: atom_id res chain seq x y z
N MET A 1 9.54 50.77 -33.89
CA MET A 1 8.58 49.64 -33.89
C MET A 1 9.21 48.32 -33.45
N ASN A 2 10.48 48.04 -33.76
CA ASN A 2 11.13 46.78 -33.39
C ASN A 2 11.37 46.60 -31.87
N TYR A 3 11.70 47.67 -31.14
CA TYR A 3 11.92 47.59 -29.68
C TYR A 3 10.64 47.25 -28.90
N ALA A 4 9.50 47.81 -29.30
CA ALA A 4 8.23 47.52 -28.65
C ALA A 4 7.82 46.04 -28.83
N ILE A 5 8.00 45.50 -30.05
CA ILE A 5 7.73 44.09 -30.36
C ILE A 5 8.66 43.18 -29.55
N GLN A 6 9.96 43.50 -29.50
CA GLN A 6 10.94 42.77 -28.69
C GLN A 6 10.58 42.77 -27.20
N CYS A 7 10.16 43.91 -26.64
CA CYS A 7 9.71 44.01 -25.25
C CYS A 7 8.46 43.17 -24.98
N ILE A 8 7.47 43.19 -25.88
CA ILE A 8 6.25 42.40 -25.73
C ILE A 8 6.57 40.90 -25.75
N VAL A 9 7.43 40.44 -26.67
CA VAL A 9 7.85 39.04 -26.76
C VAL A 9 8.61 38.61 -25.51
N LEU A 10 9.51 39.46 -24.99
CA LEU A 10 10.26 39.18 -23.77
C LEU A 10 9.35 39.08 -22.55
N LEU A 11 8.40 40.02 -22.39
CA LEU A 11 7.44 40.02 -21.29
C LEU A 11 6.53 38.80 -21.34
N ALA A 12 6.02 38.44 -22.52
CA ALA A 12 5.23 37.23 -22.71
C ALA A 12 6.04 35.97 -22.36
N CYS A 13 7.30 35.89 -22.80
CA CYS A 13 8.19 34.77 -22.50
C CYS A 13 8.43 34.61 -20.99
N ILE A 14 8.65 35.70 -20.25
CA ILE A 14 8.82 35.65 -18.78
C ILE A 14 7.54 35.15 -18.10
N ILE A 15 6.37 35.63 -18.53
CA ILE A 15 5.07 35.19 -18.00
C ILE A 15 4.84 33.71 -18.27
N THR A 16 5.21 33.20 -19.46
CA THR A 16 5.06 31.77 -19.78
C THR A 16 6.12 30.89 -19.12
N CYS A 17 7.36 31.36 -19.00
CA CYS A 17 8.47 30.57 -18.46
C CYS A 17 8.48 30.48 -16.93
N THR A 18 7.85 31.42 -16.22
CA THR A 18 7.65 31.33 -14.76
C THR A 18 6.68 30.21 -14.36
N SER A 19 5.90 29.69 -15.31
CA SER A 19 5.00 28.54 -15.12
C SER A 19 5.69 27.19 -15.30
N LEU A 20 6.98 27.16 -15.69
CA LEU A 20 7.84 26.00 -15.47
C LEU A 20 8.12 25.92 -13.97
N HIS A 21 7.13 25.45 -13.22
CA HIS A 21 7.35 24.97 -11.87
C HIS A 21 8.57 24.05 -11.93
N ILE A 22 9.55 24.29 -11.06
CA ILE A 22 10.64 23.34 -10.88
C ILE A 22 9.98 22.08 -10.29
N LEU A 23 9.62 21.15 -11.16
CA LEU A 23 8.95 19.89 -10.84
C LEU A 23 9.97 19.05 -10.06
N ASN A 24 9.92 19.16 -8.74
CA ASN A 24 10.82 18.43 -7.85
C ASN A 24 10.12 17.17 -7.32
N CYS A 25 10.92 16.12 -7.14
CA CYS A 25 10.53 14.96 -6.35
C CYS A 25 10.22 15.38 -4.90
N ARG A 26 9.33 14.64 -4.24
CA ARG A 26 9.04 14.85 -2.81
C ARG A 26 10.24 14.46 -1.94
N CYS A 27 11.00 13.47 -2.39
CA CYS A 27 12.19 12.97 -1.74
C CYS A 27 13.44 13.59 -2.35
N ILE A 28 14.09 14.48 -1.58
CA ILE A 28 15.40 15.06 -1.93
C ILE A 28 16.53 14.16 -1.43
N LYS A 29 16.34 13.54 -0.25
CA LYS A 29 17.29 12.61 0.37
C LYS A 29 16.59 11.31 0.72
N THR A 30 17.26 10.20 0.50
CA THR A 30 16.81 8.87 0.89
C THR A 30 17.59 8.39 2.12
N SER A 31 16.94 7.54 2.91
CA SER A 31 17.54 6.82 4.03
C SER A 31 17.54 5.33 3.71
N SER A 32 18.62 4.64 4.06
CA SER A 32 18.77 3.21 3.76
C SER A 32 17.98 2.31 4.72
N SER A 33 17.64 2.80 5.91
CA SER A 33 17.01 1.96 6.94
C SER A 33 16.16 2.77 7.92
N VAL A 34 15.13 2.13 8.45
CA VAL A 34 14.30 2.66 9.53
C VAL A 34 13.80 1.53 10.42
N ASN A 35 13.51 1.79 11.68
CA ASN A 35 12.95 0.76 12.55
C ASN A 35 11.50 0.44 12.10
N ILE A 36 11.26 -0.82 11.72
CA ILE A 36 9.97 -1.28 11.17
C ILE A 36 8.83 -1.10 12.19
N SER A 37 9.11 -1.24 13.49
CA SER A 37 8.11 -1.10 14.56
C SER A 37 7.59 0.33 14.71
N LEU A 38 8.36 1.33 14.23
CA LEU A 38 7.98 2.74 14.21
C LEU A 38 7.16 3.12 12.99
N ILE A 39 7.03 2.24 11.99
CA ILE A 39 6.29 2.54 10.77
C ILE A 39 4.78 2.54 11.08
N ALA A 40 4.12 3.64 10.74
CA ALA A 40 2.66 3.78 10.78
C ALA A 40 2.05 3.52 9.40
N ASN A 41 2.64 4.07 8.34
CA ASN A 41 2.13 3.93 6.98
C ASN A 41 3.27 3.99 5.96
N ILE A 42 3.07 3.39 4.78
CA ILE A 42 4.00 3.45 3.65
C ILE A 42 3.24 3.83 2.40
N LYS A 43 3.82 4.78 1.66
CA LYS A 43 3.33 5.28 0.39
C LYS A 43 4.37 5.00 -0.68
N ASP A 44 4.04 4.07 -1.56
CA ASP A 44 4.81 3.73 -2.75
C ASP A 44 4.30 4.60 -3.91
N LEU A 45 5.15 5.50 -4.40
CA LEU A 45 4.85 6.43 -5.47
C LEU A 45 5.64 6.01 -6.72
N PRO A 46 4.97 5.57 -7.80
CA PRO A 46 5.65 5.31 -9.06
C PRO A 46 6.22 6.61 -9.67
N PRO A 47 7.09 6.52 -10.68
CA PRO A 47 7.48 7.69 -11.47
C PRO A 47 6.28 8.48 -11.99
N ARG A 48 6.37 9.81 -11.95
CA ARG A 48 5.33 10.77 -12.35
C ARG A 48 5.89 11.74 -13.38
N PRO A 49 5.03 12.42 -14.17
CA PRO A 49 5.49 13.43 -15.15
C PRO A 49 6.39 14.51 -14.54
N TYR A 50 6.24 14.75 -13.23
CA TYR A 50 7.00 15.72 -12.44
C TYR A 50 8.09 15.15 -11.55
N CYS A 51 8.27 13.84 -11.54
CA CYS A 51 9.37 13.19 -10.85
C CYS A 51 9.59 11.84 -11.51
N ASN A 52 10.63 11.72 -12.32
CA ASN A 52 10.94 10.49 -13.05
C ASN A 52 11.45 9.35 -12.16
N LYS A 53 11.68 9.61 -10.87
CA LYS A 53 12.13 8.62 -9.89
C LYS A 53 10.92 8.01 -9.18
N ARG A 54 11.00 6.71 -8.86
CA ARG A 54 10.09 6.06 -7.92
C ARG A 54 10.43 6.53 -6.51
N GLU A 55 9.43 6.82 -5.69
CA GLU A 55 9.63 7.31 -4.32
C GLU A 55 8.91 6.38 -3.33
N VAL A 56 9.59 5.97 -2.27
CA VAL A 56 8.96 5.21 -1.17
C VAL A 56 9.01 6.05 0.09
N ILE A 57 7.85 6.56 0.50
CA ILE A 57 7.73 7.43 1.67
C ILE A 57 7.13 6.63 2.82
N VAL A 58 7.85 6.60 3.95
CA VAL A 58 7.43 5.96 5.17
C VAL A 58 6.99 7.03 6.17
N TYR A 59 5.78 6.90 6.68
CA TYR A 59 5.27 7.71 7.78
C TYR A 59 5.46 6.94 9.07
N LEU A 60 6.19 7.53 10.00
CA LEU A 60 6.45 6.99 11.32
C LEU A 60 5.34 7.36 12.29
N LYS A 61 5.19 6.59 13.36
CA LYS A 61 4.24 6.86 14.46
C LYS A 61 4.46 8.22 15.11
N ASP A 62 5.70 8.69 15.13
CA ASP A 62 6.09 10.03 15.62
C ASP A 62 5.71 11.16 14.65
N LYS A 63 4.83 10.92 13.67
CA LYS A 63 4.40 11.86 12.62
C LYS A 63 5.49 12.33 11.66
N ARG A 64 6.72 11.82 11.80
CA ARG A 64 7.82 12.08 10.87
C ARG A 64 7.65 11.27 9.58
N SER A 65 8.06 11.84 8.46
CA SER A 65 8.15 11.12 7.18
C SER A 65 9.61 10.92 6.78
N VAL A 66 9.95 9.71 6.36
CA VAL A 66 11.28 9.34 5.88
C VAL A 66 11.15 8.78 4.47
N CYS A 67 11.95 9.27 3.55
CA CYS A 67 12.09 8.69 2.23
C CYS A 67 13.07 7.52 2.29
N LEU A 68 12.68 6.36 1.79
CA LEU A 68 13.56 5.22 1.64
C LEU A 68 14.07 5.12 0.21
N ASP A 69 15.24 4.49 0.05
CA ASP A 69 15.80 4.19 -1.26
C ASP A 69 14.96 3.11 -1.96
N PRO A 70 14.31 3.39 -3.11
CA PRO A 70 13.48 2.42 -3.83
C PRO A 70 14.23 1.16 -4.29
N GLU A 71 15.54 1.25 -4.51
CA GLU A 71 16.37 0.13 -4.98
C GLU A 71 16.96 -0.68 -3.81
N GLY A 72 17.07 -0.06 -2.63
CA GLY A 72 17.61 -0.68 -1.42
C GLY A 72 16.90 -1.96 -0.97
N ALA A 73 17.70 -2.97 -0.57
CA ALA A 73 17.21 -4.26 -0.11
C ALA A 73 16.23 -4.14 1.08
N PHE A 74 16.48 -3.20 1.99
CA PHE A 74 15.62 -2.92 3.13
C PHE A 74 14.21 -2.49 2.68
N THR A 75 14.12 -1.54 1.75
CA THR A 75 12.84 -1.04 1.22
C THR A 75 12.03 -2.16 0.58
N GLN A 76 12.67 -3.04 -0.19
CA GLN A 76 12.01 -4.19 -0.78
C GLN A 76 11.47 -5.16 0.29
N ALA A 77 12.26 -5.43 1.34
CA ALA A 77 11.83 -6.29 2.44
C ALA A 77 10.63 -5.71 3.20
N VAL A 78 10.65 -4.41 3.46
CA VAL A 78 9.54 -3.70 4.12
C VAL A 78 8.27 -3.74 3.26
N LEU A 79 8.36 -3.44 1.96
CA LEU A 79 7.22 -3.50 1.05
C LEU A 79 6.61 -4.90 0.99
N ARG A 80 7.42 -5.97 0.95
CA ARG A 80 6.93 -7.36 1.00
C ARG A 80 6.21 -7.67 2.32
N THR A 81 6.77 -7.23 3.44
CA THR A 81 6.17 -7.45 4.77
C THR A 81 4.80 -6.79 4.88
N ILE A 82 4.67 -5.53 4.46
CA ILE A 82 3.38 -4.82 4.50
C ILE A 82 2.36 -5.43 3.54
N LYS A 83 2.78 -5.84 2.32
CA LYS A 83 1.88 -6.54 1.39
C LYS A 83 1.31 -7.83 2.01
N ARG A 84 2.15 -8.62 2.67
CA ARG A 84 1.73 -9.84 3.39
C ARG A 84 0.76 -9.53 4.53
N GLN A 85 1.01 -8.48 5.30
CA GLN A 85 0.11 -8.08 6.40
C GLN A 85 -1.26 -7.63 5.87
N LYS A 86 -1.31 -6.83 4.80
CA LYS A 86 -2.57 -6.42 4.17
C LYS A 86 -3.36 -7.61 3.64
N ALA A 87 -2.70 -8.59 3.04
CA ALA A 87 -3.37 -9.83 2.60
C ALA A 87 -3.99 -10.60 3.77
N LYS A 88 -3.27 -10.75 4.90
CA LYS A 88 -3.81 -11.39 6.11
C LYS A 88 -5.00 -10.62 6.70
N LEU A 89 -4.93 -9.29 6.71
CA LEU A 89 -6.03 -8.44 7.17
C LEU A 89 -7.25 -8.56 6.26
N ALA A 90 -7.06 -8.69 4.95
CA ALA A 90 -8.15 -8.93 4.00
C ALA A 90 -8.83 -10.29 4.26
N VAL A 91 -8.04 -11.36 4.50
CA VAL A 91 -8.60 -12.68 4.86
C VAL A 91 -9.39 -12.62 6.17
N LYS A 92 -8.85 -11.96 7.20
CA LYS A 92 -9.54 -11.82 8.50
C LYS A 92 -10.85 -11.02 8.39
N LYS A 93 -10.94 -10.08 7.43
CA LYS A 93 -12.14 -9.27 7.21
C LYS A 93 -13.24 -10.02 6.44
N THR A 94 -12.89 -11.09 5.72
CA THR A 94 -13.83 -11.96 4.99
C THR A 94 -14.36 -13.11 5.84
N THR A 95 -13.87 -13.33 7.06
CA THR A 95 -14.49 -14.27 8.01
C THR A 95 -15.65 -13.60 8.75
N ALA A 96 -16.74 -13.30 8.03
CA ALA A 96 -18.06 -13.34 8.65
C ALA A 96 -18.37 -14.82 8.96
N PRO A 97 -19.06 -15.15 10.07
CA PRO A 97 -19.46 -16.52 10.39
C PRO A 97 -20.21 -17.13 9.20
N PRO A 98 -20.02 -18.42 8.86
CA PRO A 98 -21.03 -19.10 8.06
C PRO A 98 -22.34 -18.99 8.82
N ALA A 99 -23.41 -18.61 8.13
CA ALA A 99 -24.76 -18.68 8.67
C ALA A 99 -25.05 -20.15 9.02
N GLN A 100 -24.76 -20.55 10.26
CA GLN A 100 -25.38 -21.70 10.89
C GLN A 100 -26.80 -21.28 11.26
N LYS A 101 -27.79 -21.91 10.61
CA LYS A 101 -29.05 -22.20 11.29
C LYS A 101 -28.69 -23.24 12.36
N ASP A 102 -28.67 -22.83 13.62
CA ASP A 102 -28.62 -23.77 14.76
C ASP A 102 -29.86 -24.70 14.72
N PRO A 103 -29.87 -25.85 15.43
CA PRO A 103 -30.06 -25.80 16.88
C PRO A 103 -29.06 -26.63 17.73
N PRO A 104 -28.91 -26.26 19.02
CA PRO A 104 -28.06 -26.92 20.01
C PRO A 104 -28.73 -28.13 20.69
N THR A 105 -27.87 -29.05 21.11
CA THR A 105 -27.92 -30.10 22.15
C THR A 105 -29.21 -30.31 22.99
N SER A 106 -29.68 -31.57 23.07
CA SER A 106 -30.31 -32.12 24.29
C SER A 106 -30.10 -33.65 24.44
N PRO A 107 -30.15 -34.21 25.67
CA PRO A 107 -29.53 -35.48 26.04
C PRO A 107 -30.52 -36.68 26.14
N ASN A 108 -29.91 -37.86 26.31
CA ASN A 108 -30.42 -39.11 26.92
C ASN A 108 -31.13 -40.19 26.07
N THR A 109 -30.67 -41.44 26.30
CA THR A 109 -31.45 -42.70 26.42
C THR A 109 -31.60 -43.65 25.20
N THR A 110 -30.73 -44.68 25.17
CA THR A 110 -31.07 -46.12 25.23
C THR A 110 -31.36 -46.96 23.95
N THR A 111 -30.43 -47.90 23.71
CA THR A 111 -30.62 -49.36 23.40
C THR A 111 -30.57 -49.93 21.97
N ALA A 112 -29.80 -51.03 21.90
CA ALA A 112 -29.74 -52.18 20.97
C ALA A 112 -29.20 -51.93 19.55
N SER A 113 -28.04 -52.45 19.18
CA SER A 113 -27.71 -53.86 18.84
C SER A 113 -28.38 -54.36 17.56
N ALA A 114 -27.61 -54.47 16.47
CA ALA A 114 -27.42 -55.72 15.71
C ALA A 114 -26.61 -55.47 14.42
N SER A 115 -25.68 -56.39 14.17
CA SER A 115 -24.92 -56.60 12.93
C SER A 115 -25.80 -56.72 11.68
N VAL A 116 -25.18 -56.55 10.50
CA VAL A 116 -25.17 -57.49 9.34
C VAL A 116 -24.76 -56.72 8.07
N ALA A 117 -23.66 -57.15 7.42
CA ALA A 117 -23.37 -56.92 6.00
C ALA A 117 -24.25 -57.88 5.16
N PRO A 118 -24.59 -57.64 3.87
CA PRO A 118 -23.65 -57.98 2.80
C PRO A 118 -23.86 -57.23 1.46
N THR A 119 -23.27 -57.83 0.44
CA THR A 119 -22.81 -57.52 -0.92
C THR A 119 -23.81 -57.32 -2.08
N TRP A 120 -23.26 -56.69 -3.14
CA TRP A 120 -23.55 -56.70 -4.60
C TRP A 120 -24.66 -55.80 -5.20
N SER A 121 -24.28 -54.99 -6.19
CA SER A 121 -24.72 -55.08 -7.61
C SER A 121 -23.75 -54.29 -8.49
#